data_AF-A0A0Q5CA04-F1
#
_entry.id   AF-A0A0Q5CA04-F1
#
_cell.length_a   1.000
_cell.length_b   1.000
_cell.length_c   1.000
_cell.angle_alpha   90.00
_cell.angle_beta   90.00
_cell.angle_gamma   90.00
#
_symmetry.space_group_name_H-M   'P 1'
#
loop_
_entity.id
_entity.type
_entity.pdbx_description
1 polymer ?
#
loop_
_entity_poly.entity_id
_entity_poly.type
_entity_poly.pdbx_seq_one_letter_code
_entity_poly.pdbx_strand_id
1 'polypeptide(L)'
;MYAVLRQCATGDLLLDASGSEIADKAAPFAKGDTLAIGTQVDNAGKRLLVAFTDNDRLAVYRQNGGATTPPLSLGQPASATLQMAATTYDGIAIDPGSPDTVFIAYADEIRRGLTDEAGVNGILKTAIVAGSPVEEIIDRAEAAPVVFVGLSARRDDKGEVESIMVPALKGPDGSMYHPAFTSPAEVWAWAPDLDAQPTGFANIARSAREDGQAGIVFNPAGKPAVVPIAAIADRY
;
A
#
# COMPACT_ATOMS: atom_id res chain seq x y z
N MET A 1 -9.07 7.74 1.67
CA MET A 1 -8.64 6.44 2.22
C MET A 1 -7.58 5.76 1.36
N TYR A 2 -7.89 5.30 0.15
CA TYR A 2 -6.95 4.50 -0.67
C TYR A 2 -5.64 5.22 -1.03
N ALA A 3 -5.64 6.55 -1.15
CA ALA A 3 -4.41 7.32 -1.35
C ALA A 3 -3.39 7.16 -0.21
N VAL A 4 -3.86 7.02 1.04
CA VAL A 4 -2.99 6.83 2.21
C VAL A 4 -2.49 5.38 2.24
N LEU A 5 -3.37 4.39 2.10
CA LEU A 5 -2.96 2.97 2.03
C LEU A 5 -1.95 2.73 0.91
N ARG A 6 -2.15 3.38 -0.24
CA ARG A 6 -1.20 3.36 -1.35
C ARG A 6 0.17 3.88 -0.90
N GLN A 7 0.24 5.02 -0.23
CA GLN A 7 1.52 5.58 0.21
C GLN A 7 2.19 4.71 1.28
N CYS A 8 1.40 4.14 2.21
CA CYS A 8 1.87 3.26 3.28
C CYS A 8 2.31 1.86 2.83
N ALA A 9 2.20 1.51 1.55
CA ALA A 9 2.83 0.30 1.01
C ALA A 9 4.35 0.43 0.83
N THR A 10 4.90 1.64 1.01
CA THR A 10 6.34 1.96 1.01
C THR A 10 6.68 2.92 2.15
N GLY A 11 7.96 3.01 2.53
CA GLY A 11 8.43 3.88 3.60
C GLY A 11 8.21 3.28 4.99
N ASP A 12 8.35 4.12 6.01
CA ASP A 12 8.30 3.74 7.42
C ASP A 12 7.18 4.47 8.17
N LEU A 13 6.67 3.81 9.20
CA LEU A 13 5.81 4.38 10.23
C LEU A 13 6.49 4.23 11.59
N LEU A 14 6.18 5.15 12.50
CA LEU A 14 6.68 5.13 13.85
C LEU A 14 5.59 4.59 14.78
N LEU A 15 5.87 3.48 15.45
CA LEU A 15 5.03 2.97 16.53
C LEU A 15 5.39 3.67 17.84
N ASP A 16 4.38 3.96 18.64
CA ASP A 16 4.58 4.50 19.98
C ASP A 16 5.07 3.41 20.92
N ALA A 17 6.35 3.48 21.28
CA ALA A 17 7.00 2.55 22.19
C ALA A 17 7.22 3.16 23.59
N SER A 18 6.62 4.31 23.91
CA SER A 18 6.94 5.08 25.13
C SER A 18 6.56 4.40 26.44
N GLY A 19 5.73 3.36 26.40
CA GLY A 19 5.43 2.51 27.56
C GLY A 19 6.43 1.38 27.80
N SER A 20 7.48 1.28 26.98
CA SER A 20 8.44 0.17 27.05
C SER A 20 9.39 0.34 28.24
N GLU A 21 9.71 -0.77 28.89
CA GLU A 21 10.70 -0.86 29.95
C GLU A 21 11.94 -1.56 29.38
N ILE A 22 12.96 -0.77 29.04
CA ILE A 22 14.23 -1.27 28.48
C ILE A 22 15.33 -0.93 29.48
N ALA A 23 15.92 -1.94 30.10
CA ALA A 23 16.89 -1.79 31.18
C ALA A 23 18.23 -1.24 30.67
N ASP A 24 18.73 -1.77 29.54
CA ASP A 24 19.92 -1.28 28.86
C ASP A 24 19.57 -0.79 27.45
N LYS A 25 19.58 0.54 27.26
CA LYS A 25 19.30 1.14 25.95
C LYS A 25 20.40 0.88 24.92
N ALA A 26 21.61 0.51 25.34
CA ALA A 26 22.69 0.13 24.43
C ALA A 26 22.58 -1.33 23.95
N ALA A 27 21.85 -2.16 24.68
CA ALA A 27 21.55 -3.55 24.35
C ALA A 27 20.05 -3.84 24.51
N PRO A 28 19.18 -3.20 23.68
CA PRO A 28 17.74 -3.31 23.84
C PRO A 28 17.23 -4.72 23.55
N PHE A 29 16.07 -5.06 24.13
CA PHE A 29 15.38 -6.34 23.98
C PHE A 29 16.11 -7.52 24.62
N ALA A 30 16.86 -7.25 25.69
CA ALA A 30 17.45 -8.27 26.52
C ALA A 30 16.38 -8.99 27.36
N LYS A 31 16.73 -10.17 27.90
CA LYS A 31 15.84 -10.92 28.79
C LYS A 31 15.49 -10.05 30.02
N GLY A 32 14.20 -9.75 30.17
CA GLY A 32 13.68 -8.89 31.25
C GLY A 32 13.16 -7.54 30.75
N ASP A 33 13.49 -7.13 29.53
CA ASP A 33 12.91 -5.95 28.90
C ASP A 33 11.44 -6.23 28.49
N THR A 34 10.62 -5.18 28.53
CA THR A 34 9.24 -5.21 28.04
C THR A 34 9.07 -4.16 26.94
N LEU A 35 8.72 -4.62 25.74
CA LEU A 35 8.28 -3.74 24.65
C LEU A 35 6.77 -3.51 24.76
N ALA A 36 6.36 -2.26 24.94
CA ALA A 36 4.96 -1.86 24.92
C ALA A 36 4.69 -1.04 23.66
N ILE A 37 3.68 -1.45 22.87
CA ILE A 37 3.24 -0.74 21.68
C ILE A 37 1.92 -0.03 21.98
N GLY A 38 1.86 1.26 21.67
CA GLY A 38 0.70 2.11 21.88
C GLY A 38 -0.51 1.66 21.06
N THR A 39 -1.67 1.66 21.69
CA THR A 39 -2.96 1.36 21.06
C THR A 39 -4.02 2.30 21.59
N GLN A 40 -5.06 2.55 20.79
CA GLN A 40 -6.27 3.24 21.24
C GLN A 40 -7.50 2.36 21.05
N VAL A 41 -8.55 2.62 21.83
CA VAL A 41 -9.87 2.03 21.63
C VAL A 41 -10.76 3.12 21.03
N ASP A 42 -11.40 2.85 19.90
CA ASP A 42 -12.32 3.80 19.28
C ASP A 42 -13.70 3.80 19.95
N ASN A 43 -14.60 4.65 19.48
CA ASN A 43 -15.96 4.77 20.03
C ASN A 43 -16.82 3.50 19.85
N ALA A 44 -16.41 2.58 18.96
CA ALA A 44 -17.06 1.30 18.73
C ALA A 44 -16.41 0.15 19.52
N GLY A 45 -15.43 0.45 20.39
CA GLY A 45 -14.72 -0.55 21.17
C GLY A 45 -13.63 -1.29 20.39
N LYS A 46 -13.26 -0.82 19.19
CA LYS A 46 -12.24 -1.44 18.35
C LYS A 46 -10.86 -1.03 18.80
N ARG A 47 -9.96 -2.01 18.92
CA ARG A 47 -8.56 -1.78 19.32
C ARG A 47 -7.72 -1.45 18.08
N LEU A 48 -7.30 -0.20 17.97
CA LEU A 48 -6.50 0.31 16.86
C LEU A 48 -5.03 0.42 17.26
N LEU A 49 -4.16 -0.08 16.39
CA LEU A 49 -2.72 0.21 16.46
C LEU A 49 -2.51 1.70 16.21
N VAL A 50 -1.67 2.34 17.02
CA VAL A 50 -1.35 3.76 16.87
C VAL A 50 0.02 3.91 16.21
N ALA A 51 0.07 4.65 15.10
CA ALA A 51 1.27 4.88 14.33
C ALA A 51 1.40 6.36 13.93
N PHE A 52 2.62 6.80 13.61
CA PHE A 52 2.91 8.19 13.26
C PHE A 52 3.80 8.29 12.03
N THR A 53 3.65 9.38 11.29
CA THR A 53 4.51 9.68 10.14
C THR A 53 5.82 10.34 10.54
N ASP A 54 5.87 11.01 11.70
CA ASP A 54 7.08 11.63 12.24
C ASP A 54 7.07 11.71 13.79
N ASN A 55 8.22 12.04 14.37
CA ASN A 55 8.38 12.11 15.84
C ASN A 55 7.67 13.32 16.46
N ASP A 56 7.46 14.40 15.70
CA ASP A 56 6.79 15.60 16.21
C ASP A 56 5.30 15.31 16.43
N ARG A 57 4.67 14.56 15.53
CA ARG A 57 3.30 14.05 15.65
C ARG A 57 3.12 13.17 16.88
N LEU A 58 4.05 12.23 17.09
CA LEU A 58 4.07 11.40 18.30
C LEU A 58 4.22 12.25 19.57
N ALA A 59 5.12 13.23 19.56
CA ALA A 59 5.34 14.11 20.71
C ALA A 59 4.09 14.91 21.05
N VAL A 60 3.44 15.51 20.06
CA VAL A 60 2.18 16.26 20.23
C VAL A 60 1.07 15.35 20.77
N TYR A 61 0.90 14.15 20.21
CA TYR A 61 -0.08 13.19 20.68
C TYR A 61 0.11 12.85 22.17
N ARG A 62 1.35 12.55 22.58
CA ARG A 62 1.68 12.22 23.97
C ARG A 62 1.52 13.42 24.92
N GLN A 63 1.91 14.62 24.49
CA GLN A 63 1.72 15.85 25.27
C GLN A 63 0.23 16.13 25.53
N ASN A 64 -0.61 15.99 24.51
CA ASN A 64 -2.06 16.12 24.64
C ASN A 64 -2.67 15.05 25.56
N GLY A 65 -2.05 13.87 25.60
CA GLY A 65 -2.37 12.80 26.56
C GLY A 65 -1.81 13.00 27.98
N GLY A 66 -1.17 14.14 28.27
CA GLY A 66 -0.63 14.47 29.59
C GLY A 66 0.71 13.80 29.92
N ALA A 67 1.42 13.24 28.94
CA ALA A 67 2.73 12.65 29.17
C ALA A 67 3.76 13.72 29.56
N THR A 68 4.56 13.42 30.59
CA THR A 68 5.62 14.30 31.11
C THR A 68 7.02 13.88 30.67
N THR A 69 7.15 12.72 30.03
CA THR A 69 8.42 12.18 29.53
C THR A 69 8.52 12.31 28.00
N PRO A 70 9.73 12.45 27.45
CA PRO A 70 9.92 12.40 26.01
C PRO A 70 9.38 11.09 25.41
N PRO A 71 8.78 11.13 24.21
CA PRO A 71 8.28 9.92 23.56
C PRO A 71 9.43 9.01 23.11
N LEU A 72 9.15 7.71 23.04
CA LEU A 72 10.00 6.71 22.39
C LEU A 72 9.25 6.16 21.18
N SER A 73 9.88 6.22 20.01
CA SER A 73 9.35 5.63 18.78
C SER A 73 10.11 4.37 18.40
N LEU A 74 9.38 3.43 17.80
CA LEU A 74 9.94 2.28 17.10
C LEU A 74 9.60 2.41 15.61
N GLY A 75 10.62 2.68 14.79
CA GLY A 75 10.46 2.71 13.33
C GLY A 75 10.23 1.31 12.77
N GLN A 76 9.25 1.17 11.88
CA GLN A 76 8.91 -0.07 11.19
C GLN A 76 8.52 0.24 9.75
N PRO A 77 8.80 -0.68 8.79
CA PRO A 77 8.24 -0.57 7.46
C PRO A 77 6.72 -0.38 7.53
N ALA A 78 6.19 0.57 6.77
CA ALA A 78 4.77 0.92 6.80
C ALA A 78 3.89 -0.28 6.41
N SER A 79 4.34 -1.10 5.46
CA SER A 79 3.65 -2.34 5.06
C SER A 79 3.61 -3.38 6.19
N ALA A 80 4.70 -3.55 6.94
CA ALA A 80 4.75 -4.45 8.09
C ALA A 80 3.85 -3.95 9.23
N THR A 81 3.81 -2.63 9.44
CA THR A 81 2.91 -1.98 10.41
C THR A 81 1.44 -2.20 10.04
N LEU A 82 1.09 -2.07 8.76
CA LEU A 82 -0.26 -2.36 8.27
C LEU A 82 -0.60 -3.85 8.36
N GLN A 83 0.36 -4.76 8.11
CA GLN A 83 0.16 -6.19 8.33
C GLN A 83 -0.12 -6.50 9.80
N MET A 84 0.63 -5.88 10.72
CA MET A 84 0.42 -6.04 12.15
C MET A 84 -0.96 -5.52 12.55
N ALA A 85 -1.35 -4.34 12.07
CA ALA A 85 -2.68 -3.77 12.27
C ALA A 85 -3.80 -4.69 11.77
N ALA A 86 -3.62 -5.31 10.60
CA ALA A 86 -4.63 -6.19 10.01
C ALA A 86 -4.69 -7.59 10.65
N THR A 87 -3.62 -8.08 11.27
CA THR A 87 -3.56 -9.45 11.82
C THR A 87 -3.74 -9.52 13.33
N THR A 88 -3.30 -8.49 14.06
CA THR A 88 -3.22 -8.50 15.53
C THR A 88 -4.21 -7.52 16.18
N TYR A 89 -4.72 -6.56 15.41
CA TYR A 89 -5.60 -5.48 15.88
C TYR A 89 -6.87 -5.41 15.03
N ASP A 90 -7.80 -4.53 15.40
CA ASP A 90 -9.00 -4.24 14.61
C ASP A 90 -8.72 -3.24 13.47
N GLY A 91 -7.54 -2.60 13.47
CA GLY A 91 -7.17 -1.58 12.50
C GLY A 91 -5.98 -0.73 12.95
N ILE A 92 -5.79 0.39 12.29
CA ILE A 92 -4.74 1.37 12.56
C ILE A 92 -5.32 2.79 12.61
N ALA A 93 -4.75 3.62 13.48
CA ALA A 93 -4.86 5.07 13.44
C ALA A 93 -3.46 5.65 13.19
N ILE A 94 -3.30 6.35 12.07
CA ILE A 94 -2.07 7.06 11.70
C ILE A 94 -2.26 8.54 12.05
N ASP A 95 -1.28 9.10 12.76
CA ASP A 95 -1.27 10.46 13.31
C ASP A 95 -2.53 10.82 14.11
N PRO A 96 -2.98 9.99 15.08
CA PRO A 96 -4.11 10.33 15.93
C PRO A 96 -3.81 11.59 16.77
N GLY A 97 -4.86 12.32 17.12
CA GLY A 97 -4.77 13.54 17.92
C GLY A 97 -4.60 14.84 17.12
N SER A 98 -4.51 14.77 15.78
CA SER A 98 -4.68 15.91 14.88
C SER A 98 -5.92 15.68 14.01
N PRO A 99 -6.98 16.49 14.15
CA PRO A 99 -8.20 16.35 13.34
C PRO A 99 -7.93 16.40 11.83
N ASP A 100 -6.90 17.14 11.43
CA ASP A 100 -6.59 17.41 10.02
C ASP A 100 -5.76 16.31 9.35
N THR A 101 -5.08 15.47 10.12
CA THR A 101 -4.16 14.45 9.58
C THR A 101 -4.47 13.02 10.01
N VAL A 102 -5.47 12.83 10.88
CA VAL A 102 -5.81 11.48 11.34
C VAL A 102 -6.32 10.63 10.18
N PHE A 103 -5.69 9.48 10.00
CA PHE A 103 -6.16 8.44 9.09
C PHE A 103 -6.50 7.18 9.88
N ILE A 104 -7.71 6.67 9.71
CA ILE A 104 -8.16 5.41 10.31
C ILE A 104 -8.46 4.43 9.19
N ALA A 105 -7.96 3.21 9.33
CA ALA A 105 -8.36 2.08 8.49
C ALA A 105 -8.53 0.82 9.34
N TYR A 106 -9.65 0.14 9.17
CA TYR A 106 -9.92 -1.13 9.83
C TYR A 106 -9.25 -2.29 9.08
N ALA A 107 -9.07 -3.42 9.78
CA ALA A 107 -8.36 -4.58 9.24
C ALA A 107 -8.91 -5.05 7.88
N ASP A 108 -10.23 -5.09 7.70
CA ASP A 108 -10.85 -5.49 6.44
C ASP A 108 -10.60 -4.47 5.32
N GLU A 109 -10.52 -3.19 5.63
CA GLU A 109 -10.21 -2.14 4.66
C GLU A 109 -8.74 -2.18 4.23
N ILE A 110 -7.83 -2.50 5.16
CA ILE A 110 -6.42 -2.72 4.88
C ILE A 110 -6.25 -3.91 3.95
N ARG A 111 -6.86 -5.05 4.26
CA ARG A 111 -6.78 -6.27 3.42
C ARG A 111 -7.38 -6.04 2.04
N ARG A 112 -8.55 -5.38 1.99
CA ARG A 112 -9.20 -5.00 0.73
C ARG A 112 -8.34 -4.05 -0.10
N GLY A 113 -7.65 -3.09 0.54
CA GLY A 113 -6.82 -2.09 -0.15
C GLY A 113 -5.44 -2.57 -0.57
N LEU A 114 -4.84 -3.51 0.14
CA LEU A 114 -3.47 -3.97 -0.13
C LEU A 114 -3.47 -5.40 -0.66
N THR A 115 -3.59 -6.39 0.23
CA THR A 115 -3.99 -7.79 0.05
C THR A 115 -4.06 -8.39 1.47
N ASP A 116 -4.23 -9.71 1.62
CA ASP A 116 -4.01 -10.40 2.89
C ASP A 116 -2.56 -10.28 3.40
N GLU A 117 -1.61 -10.07 2.49
CA GLU A 117 -0.20 -9.76 2.76
C GLU A 117 0.11 -8.33 2.30
N ALA A 118 0.00 -7.36 3.20
CA ALA A 118 0.16 -5.92 2.91
C ALA A 118 1.48 -5.57 2.20
N GLY A 119 2.54 -6.37 2.44
CA GLY A 119 3.87 -6.20 1.84
C GLY A 119 4.15 -7.04 0.59
N VAL A 120 3.19 -7.81 0.06
CA VAL A 120 3.44 -8.82 -1.00
C VAL A 120 4.17 -8.26 -2.23
N ASN A 121 3.85 -7.02 -2.61
CA ASN A 121 4.45 -6.32 -3.75
C ASN A 121 5.39 -5.18 -3.33
N GLY A 122 5.85 -5.16 -2.08
CA GLY A 122 6.68 -4.09 -1.53
C GLY A 122 7.98 -3.88 -2.32
N ILE A 123 8.61 -4.96 -2.79
CA ILE A 123 9.85 -4.91 -3.60
C ILE A 123 9.59 -4.23 -4.95
N LEU A 124 8.58 -4.69 -5.70
CA LEU A 124 8.19 -4.09 -6.99
C LEU A 124 7.83 -2.62 -6.82
N LYS A 125 7.02 -2.30 -5.81
CA LYS A 125 6.60 -0.93 -5.54
C LYS A 125 7.77 -0.01 -5.18
N THR A 126 8.72 -0.50 -4.39
CA THR A 126 9.93 0.24 -4.04
C THR A 126 10.77 0.54 -5.28
N ALA A 127 10.94 -0.42 -6.19
CA ALA A 127 11.64 -0.23 -7.46
C ALA A 127 10.97 0.85 -8.35
N ILE A 128 9.63 0.82 -8.44
CA ILE A 128 8.85 1.84 -9.17
C ILE A 128 9.07 3.24 -8.57
N VAL A 129 8.94 3.38 -7.25
CA VAL A 129 9.12 4.68 -6.56
C VAL A 129 10.56 5.18 -6.71
N ALA A 130 11.55 4.30 -6.59
CA ALA A 130 12.96 4.63 -6.80
C ALA A 130 13.26 5.06 -8.25
N GLY A 131 12.43 4.67 -9.22
CA GLY A 131 12.71 4.86 -10.63
C GLY A 131 13.82 3.94 -11.12
N SER A 132 13.81 2.68 -10.64
CA SER A 132 14.74 1.64 -11.08
C SER A 132 14.73 1.46 -12.61
N PRO A 133 15.81 0.91 -13.18
CA PRO A 133 15.85 0.54 -14.60
C PRO A 133 14.69 -0.37 -15.01
N VAL A 134 14.25 -0.26 -16.26
CA VAL A 134 13.11 -1.03 -16.81
C VAL A 134 13.29 -2.53 -16.62
N GLU A 135 14.49 -3.08 -16.89
CA GLU A 135 14.76 -4.51 -16.69
C GLU A 135 14.56 -4.95 -15.24
N GLU A 136 14.99 -4.13 -14.27
CA GLU A 136 14.74 -4.43 -12.86
C GLU A 136 13.25 -4.43 -12.54
N ILE A 137 12.48 -3.47 -13.07
CA ILE A 137 11.02 -3.42 -12.88
C ILE A 137 10.36 -4.68 -13.47
N ILE A 138 10.79 -5.12 -14.66
CA ILE A 138 10.30 -6.36 -15.28
C ILE A 138 10.62 -7.55 -14.37
N ASP A 139 11.88 -7.73 -13.97
CA ASP A 139 12.28 -8.88 -13.14
C ASP A 139 11.53 -8.91 -11.79
N ARG A 140 11.28 -7.74 -11.17
CA ARG A 140 10.47 -7.65 -9.95
C ARG A 140 8.99 -7.93 -10.22
N ALA A 141 8.45 -7.53 -11.37
CA ALA A 141 7.06 -7.81 -11.74
C ALA A 141 6.85 -9.29 -12.06
N GLU A 142 7.84 -9.96 -12.65
CA GLU A 142 7.84 -11.41 -12.90
C GLU A 142 7.92 -12.22 -11.60
N ALA A 143 8.73 -11.75 -10.65
CA ALA A 143 8.84 -12.36 -9.33
C ALA A 143 7.68 -12.02 -8.39
N ALA A 144 6.83 -11.05 -8.74
CA ALA A 144 5.68 -10.65 -7.93
C ALA A 144 4.64 -11.79 -7.91
N PRO A 145 4.20 -12.26 -6.72
CA PRO A 145 3.20 -13.32 -6.64
C PRO A 145 1.87 -12.95 -7.30
N VAL A 146 1.54 -11.66 -7.31
CA VAL A 146 0.32 -11.12 -7.86
C VAL A 146 0.54 -9.68 -8.32
N VAL A 147 -0.10 -9.29 -9.41
CA VAL A 147 -0.28 -7.90 -9.82
C VAL A 147 -1.77 -7.68 -10.09
N PHE A 148 -2.19 -6.42 -10.19
CA PHE A 148 -3.60 -6.09 -10.34
C PHE A 148 -3.86 -5.37 -11.66
N VAL A 149 -5.06 -5.59 -12.20
CA VAL A 149 -5.66 -4.79 -13.28
C VAL A 149 -6.99 -4.23 -12.80
N GLY A 150 -7.39 -3.09 -13.35
CA GLY A 150 -8.72 -2.53 -13.11
C GLY A 150 -9.70 -3.07 -14.15
N LEU A 151 -10.85 -3.58 -13.70
CA LEU A 151 -11.93 -4.06 -14.55
C LEU A 151 -13.11 -3.08 -14.49
N SER A 152 -13.69 -2.79 -15.64
CA SER A 152 -14.97 -2.10 -15.75
C SER A 152 -16.02 -3.09 -16.25
N ALA A 153 -17.01 -3.38 -15.40
CA ALA A 153 -18.18 -4.16 -15.78
C ALA A 153 -19.24 -3.23 -16.38
N ARG A 154 -19.56 -3.41 -17.65
CA ARG A 154 -20.77 -2.84 -18.24
C ARG A 154 -21.94 -3.74 -17.85
N ARG A 155 -22.98 -3.15 -17.27
CA ARG A 155 -24.19 -3.87 -16.87
C ARG A 155 -25.38 -3.46 -17.74
N ASP A 156 -26.27 -4.40 -18.00
CA ASP A 156 -27.52 -4.15 -18.70
C ASP A 156 -28.57 -3.46 -17.79
N ASP A 157 -29.75 -3.17 -18.34
CA ASP A 157 -30.85 -2.52 -17.61
C ASP A 157 -31.40 -3.34 -16.43
N LYS A 158 -31.00 -4.61 -16.31
CA LYS A 158 -31.36 -5.53 -15.21
C LYS A 158 -30.26 -5.67 -14.17
N GLY A 159 -29.10 -5.04 -14.39
CA GLY A 159 -27.94 -5.10 -13.52
C GLY A 159 -27.01 -6.29 -13.78
N GLU A 160 -27.26 -7.09 -14.81
CA GLU A 160 -26.43 -8.24 -15.19
C GLU A 160 -25.18 -7.78 -15.94
N VAL A 161 -24.05 -8.46 -15.76
CA VAL A 161 -22.79 -8.10 -16.44
C VAL A 161 -22.87 -8.49 -17.91
N GLU A 162 -22.90 -7.48 -18.79
CA GLU A 162 -22.94 -7.64 -20.26
C GLU A 162 -21.53 -7.79 -20.83
N SER A 163 -20.56 -7.02 -20.31
CA SER A 163 -19.17 -7.09 -20.75
C SER A 163 -18.21 -6.66 -19.65
N ILE A 164 -17.01 -7.25 -19.63
CA ILE A 164 -15.90 -6.84 -18.79
C ILE A 164 -14.82 -6.24 -19.69
N MET A 165 -14.35 -5.04 -19.36
CA MET A 165 -13.28 -4.35 -20.10
C MET A 165 -12.14 -4.01 -19.16
N VAL A 166 -10.91 -4.08 -19.67
CA VAL A 166 -9.73 -3.51 -19.02
C VAL A 166 -9.47 -2.13 -19.64
N PRO A 167 -9.62 -1.02 -18.91
CA PRO A 167 -9.42 0.30 -19.50
C PRO A 167 -7.96 0.52 -19.87
N ALA A 168 -7.70 1.02 -21.07
CA ALA A 168 -6.35 1.40 -21.52
C ALA A 168 -6.03 2.86 -21.14
N LEU A 169 -4.74 3.15 -20.96
CA LEU A 169 -4.23 4.48 -20.67
C LEU A 169 -3.66 5.11 -21.95
N LYS A 170 -4.09 6.33 -22.28
CA LYS A 170 -3.52 7.08 -23.41
C LYS A 170 -2.29 7.88 -22.96
N GLY A 171 -1.14 7.61 -23.56
CA GLY A 171 0.10 8.35 -23.35
C GLY A 171 0.12 9.73 -24.01
N PRO A 172 1.11 10.59 -23.68
CA PRO A 172 1.25 11.92 -24.26
C PRO A 172 1.48 11.93 -25.78
N ASP A 173 2.07 10.86 -26.29
CA ASP A 173 2.33 10.59 -27.72
C ASP A 173 1.10 10.03 -28.45
N GLY A 174 -0.01 9.82 -27.74
CA GLY A 174 -1.23 9.22 -28.26
C GLY A 174 -1.22 7.69 -28.28
N SER A 175 -0.11 7.06 -27.91
CA SER A 175 0.00 5.60 -27.78
C SER A 175 -0.88 5.09 -26.64
N MET A 176 -1.39 3.88 -26.77
CA MET A 176 -2.20 3.23 -25.73
C MET A 176 -1.33 2.27 -24.91
N TYR A 177 -1.54 2.24 -23.60
CA TYR A 177 -0.83 1.41 -22.65
C TYR A 177 -1.81 0.61 -21.79
N HIS A 178 -1.40 -0.59 -21.41
CA HIS A 178 -2.15 -1.38 -20.45
C HIS A 178 -1.75 -0.97 -19.01
N PRO A 179 -2.69 -0.50 -18.18
CA PRO A 179 -2.36 -0.18 -16.80
C PRO A 179 -2.17 -1.46 -15.96
N ALA A 180 -1.21 -1.44 -15.05
CA ALA A 180 -0.96 -2.49 -14.07
C ALA A 180 -0.72 -1.86 -12.69
N PHE A 181 -1.05 -2.62 -11.64
CA PHE A 181 -1.10 -2.06 -10.29
C PHE A 181 -0.45 -3.01 -9.28
N THR A 182 0.25 -2.44 -8.31
CA THR A 182 0.88 -3.23 -7.22
C THR A 182 -0.12 -3.61 -6.11
N SER A 183 -1.30 -3.01 -6.07
CA SER A 183 -2.36 -3.33 -5.10
C SER A 183 -3.74 -2.82 -5.56
N PRO A 184 -4.86 -3.28 -4.96
CA PRO A 184 -6.20 -2.72 -5.20
C PRO A 184 -6.30 -1.22 -4.91
N ALA A 185 -5.63 -0.71 -3.87
CA ALA A 185 -5.61 0.71 -3.56
C ALA A 185 -5.00 1.56 -4.69
N GLU A 186 -4.05 1.01 -5.46
CA GLU A 186 -3.51 1.68 -6.65
C GLU A 186 -4.55 1.74 -7.78
N VAL A 187 -5.36 0.69 -7.95
CA VAL A 187 -6.49 0.67 -8.90
C VAL A 187 -7.49 1.77 -8.56
N TRP A 188 -8.00 1.78 -7.32
CA TRP A 188 -9.01 2.74 -6.89
C TRP A 188 -8.50 4.17 -6.77
N ALA A 189 -7.20 4.36 -6.58
CA ALA A 189 -6.59 5.69 -6.65
C ALA A 189 -6.52 6.22 -8.09
N TRP A 190 -6.40 5.34 -9.08
CA TRP A 190 -6.40 5.72 -10.49
C TRP A 190 -7.81 5.92 -11.04
N ALA A 191 -8.70 4.96 -10.76
CA ALA A 191 -10.07 4.96 -11.22
C ALA A 191 -10.96 4.32 -10.13
N PRO A 192 -11.65 5.15 -9.32
CA PRO A 192 -12.42 4.70 -8.16
C PRO A 192 -13.54 3.69 -8.47
N ASP A 193 -14.06 3.73 -9.70
CA ASP A 193 -15.21 2.91 -10.13
C ASP A 193 -14.80 1.54 -10.72
N LEU A 194 -13.50 1.20 -10.71
CA LEU A 194 -13.02 -0.08 -11.21
C LEU A 194 -12.96 -1.16 -10.13
N ASP A 195 -13.20 -2.39 -10.54
CA ASP A 195 -12.94 -3.57 -9.72
C ASP A 195 -11.47 -3.96 -9.85
N ALA A 196 -10.78 -4.12 -8.72
CA ALA A 196 -9.40 -4.57 -8.71
C ALA A 196 -9.34 -6.11 -8.85
N GLN A 197 -8.78 -6.60 -9.95
CA GLN A 197 -8.66 -8.02 -10.21
C GLN A 197 -7.19 -8.49 -10.07
N PRO A 198 -6.90 -9.49 -9.21
CA PRO A 198 -5.58 -10.10 -9.15
C PRO A 198 -5.29 -10.92 -10.42
N THR A 199 -4.06 -10.84 -10.91
CA THR A 199 -3.53 -11.58 -12.06
C THR A 199 -2.01 -11.73 -11.95
N GLY A 200 -1.36 -12.30 -12.97
CA GLY A 200 0.09 -12.36 -13.10
C GLY A 200 0.60 -11.40 -14.16
N PHE A 201 1.86 -10.96 -14.02
CA PHE A 201 2.49 -10.03 -14.97
C PHE A 201 2.50 -10.59 -16.41
N ALA A 202 2.75 -11.89 -16.56
CA ALA A 202 2.70 -12.58 -17.86
C ALA A 202 1.36 -12.43 -18.59
N ASN A 203 0.23 -12.44 -17.87
CA ASN A 203 -1.09 -12.27 -18.47
C ASN A 203 -1.30 -10.83 -18.95
N ILE A 204 -0.81 -9.84 -18.19
CA ILE A 204 -0.86 -8.42 -18.60
C ILE A 204 0.03 -8.19 -19.82
N ALA A 205 1.24 -8.74 -19.84
CA ALA A 205 2.16 -8.67 -20.96
C ALA A 205 1.55 -9.24 -22.24
N ARG A 206 0.93 -10.43 -22.15
CA ARG A 206 0.23 -11.05 -23.27
C ARG A 206 -0.94 -10.20 -23.75
N SER A 207 -1.81 -9.72 -22.85
CA SER A 207 -2.94 -8.84 -23.23
C SER A 207 -2.45 -7.57 -23.91
N ALA A 208 -1.44 -6.90 -23.34
CA ALA A 208 -0.88 -5.69 -23.94
C ALA A 208 -0.35 -5.93 -25.36
N ARG A 209 0.26 -7.09 -25.62
CA ARG A 209 0.73 -7.50 -26.96
C ARG A 209 -0.44 -7.78 -27.91
N GLU A 210 -1.41 -8.58 -27.48
CA GLU A 210 -2.58 -8.98 -28.28
C GLU A 210 -3.44 -7.75 -28.65
N ASP A 211 -3.56 -6.79 -27.74
CA ASP A 211 -4.30 -5.55 -27.91
C ASP A 211 -3.52 -4.46 -28.67
N GLY A 212 -2.30 -4.76 -29.14
CA GLY A 212 -1.46 -3.82 -29.89
C GLY A 212 -1.03 -2.58 -29.10
N GLN A 213 -0.95 -2.69 -27.77
CA GLN A 213 -0.55 -1.60 -26.88
C GLN A 213 0.96 -1.32 -27.00
N ALA A 214 1.36 -0.08 -26.74
CA ALA A 214 2.76 0.33 -26.74
C ALA A 214 3.55 -0.20 -25.53
N GLY A 215 2.86 -0.69 -24.49
CA GLY A 215 3.47 -1.28 -23.31
C GLY A 215 2.54 -1.32 -22.12
N ILE A 216 3.14 -1.44 -20.94
CA ILE A 216 2.47 -1.48 -19.64
C ILE A 216 2.85 -0.23 -18.84
N VAL A 217 1.89 0.35 -18.11
CA VAL A 217 2.15 1.44 -17.15
C VAL A 217 1.77 0.99 -15.75
N PHE A 218 2.77 0.88 -14.87
CA PHE A 218 2.56 0.57 -13.47
C PHE A 218 2.20 1.80 -12.64
N ASN A 219 1.22 1.66 -11.75
CA ASN A 219 0.80 2.64 -10.75
C ASN A 219 0.60 4.08 -11.32
N PRO A 220 -0.26 4.25 -12.35
CA PRO A 220 -0.45 5.53 -13.04
C PRO A 220 -0.95 6.69 -12.15
N ALA A 221 -1.57 6.41 -11.00
CA ALA A 221 -2.03 7.43 -10.07
C ALA A 221 -0.92 8.03 -9.18
N GLY A 222 0.29 7.46 -9.21
CA GLY A 222 1.45 7.87 -8.42
C GLY A 222 2.60 8.33 -9.30
N LYS A 223 3.83 7.91 -8.96
CA LYS A 223 4.99 8.01 -9.86
C LYS A 223 4.94 6.79 -10.79
N PRO A 224 4.54 6.94 -12.07
CA PRO A 224 4.36 5.80 -12.94
C PRO A 224 5.71 5.19 -13.35
N ALA A 225 5.70 3.89 -13.63
CA ALA A 225 6.77 3.22 -14.34
C ALA A 225 6.26 2.68 -15.67
N VAL A 226 6.96 2.96 -16.76
CA VAL A 226 6.60 2.51 -18.11
C VAL A 226 7.48 1.33 -18.50
N VAL A 227 6.86 0.23 -18.89
CA VAL A 227 7.52 -0.94 -19.48
C VAL A 227 7.12 -1.00 -20.96
N PRO A 228 8.01 -0.60 -21.89
CA PRO A 228 7.71 -0.66 -23.32
C PRO A 228 7.48 -2.10 -23.78
N ILE A 229 6.56 -2.29 -24.75
CA ILE A 229 6.26 -3.63 -25.27
C ILE A 229 7.51 -4.31 -25.85
N ALA A 230 8.42 -3.55 -26.45
CA ALA A 230 9.68 -4.04 -27.00
C ALA A 230 10.62 -4.64 -25.92
N ALA A 231 10.51 -4.21 -24.66
CA ALA A 231 11.33 -4.74 -23.56
C ALA A 231 10.84 -6.12 -23.07
N ILE A 232 9.62 -6.51 -23.41
CA ILE A 232 8.98 -7.75 -22.96
C ILE A 232 8.55 -8.66 -24.12
N ALA A 233 8.74 -8.23 -25.37
CA ALA A 233 8.28 -8.93 -26.57
C ALA A 233 8.90 -10.33 -26.74
N ASP A 234 10.16 -10.51 -26.32
CA ASP A 234 10.86 -11.79 -26.39
C ASP A 234 10.63 -12.67 -25.15
N ARG A 235 9.94 -12.16 -24.12
CA ARG A 235 9.64 -12.88 -22.88
C ARG A 235 8.24 -13.53 -22.87
N TYR A 236 7.29 -13.02 -23.66
CA TYR A 236 5.85 -13.42 -23.63
C TYR A 236 5.17 -13.55 -24.99
#